data_AF-A0A7T5JEG3-F1
#
_entry.id   AF-A0A7T5JEG3-F1
#
_cell.length_a   1.000
_cell.length_b   1.000
_cell.length_c   1.000
_cell.angle_alpha   90.00
_cell.angle_beta   90.00
_cell.angle_gamma   90.00
#
_symmetry.space_group_name_H-M   'P 1'
#
loop_
_entity.id
_entity.type
_entity.pdbx_description
1 polymer ?
#
loop_
_entity_poly.entity_id
_entity_poly.type
_entity_poly.pdbx_seq_one_letter_code
_entity_poly.pdbx_strand_id
1 'polypeptide(L)'
;MANHGVWLSLGVWLGAGLGITGGPLAQAPAVAQGQSLAQTQSPERGSLTAEPGSQINIRTGPGTRFVAQHYGIAGDRVVILESAMEACGAALDCPQWHRLRFEVSGAVGWVRSDFVVRGPVALSETCHRQLAAERSRLAAVNQSFLDTTFLDPSDRSPHRDRPHEMTLMLGGLGQTTVLSSPQFMGQMGNRLIQNCQTVSAVRFASNNSGWQDVYGLINGQVVGFTCVDTDLNRALRWGEYYCGL
;
A
#
# COMPACT_ATOMS: atom_id res chain seq x y z
N MET A 1 38.39 -25.71 -29.14
CA MET A 1 39.37 -26.25 -28.17
C MET A 1 38.57 -26.44 -26.87
N ALA A 2 37.87 -27.55 -26.68
CA ALA A 2 38.36 -28.84 -26.14
C ALA A 2 39.05 -28.66 -24.78
N ASN A 3 38.81 -29.43 -23.71
CA ASN A 3 37.80 -30.42 -23.34
C ASN A 3 38.08 -30.79 -21.86
N HIS A 4 37.05 -31.23 -21.12
CA HIS A 4 37.02 -32.13 -19.95
C HIS A 4 37.95 -32.00 -18.72
N GLY A 5 37.39 -32.33 -17.55
CA GLY A 5 38.13 -32.75 -16.36
C GLY A 5 37.25 -33.19 -15.19
N VAL A 6 36.52 -34.31 -15.35
CA VAL A 6 35.90 -35.06 -14.23
C VAL A 6 36.97 -35.95 -13.59
N TRP A 7 37.03 -36.00 -12.26
CA TRP A 7 37.74 -37.06 -11.54
C TRP A 7 36.85 -37.64 -10.43
N LEU A 8 36.56 -38.94 -10.57
CA LEU A 8 36.05 -39.86 -9.57
C LEU A 8 37.24 -40.46 -8.82
N SER A 9 37.18 -40.52 -7.50
CA SER A 9 38.04 -41.39 -6.70
C SER A 9 37.17 -42.19 -5.71
N LEU A 10 37.14 -43.49 -5.97
CA LEU A 10 36.65 -44.54 -5.09
C LEU A 10 37.63 -44.72 -3.92
N GLY A 11 37.12 -44.60 -2.69
CA GLY A 11 37.82 -45.00 -1.48
C GLY A 11 36.98 -46.03 -0.73
N VAL A 12 37.30 -47.32 -0.92
CA VAL A 12 36.80 -48.43 -0.12
C VAL A 12 37.64 -48.50 1.15
N TRP A 13 37.00 -48.47 2.32
CA TRP A 13 37.60 -48.89 3.59
C TRP A 13 36.72 -49.93 4.27
N LEU A 14 37.28 -51.13 4.41
CA LEU A 14 36.81 -52.22 5.26
C LEU A 14 37.37 -51.99 6.68
N GLY A 15 36.50 -51.97 7.67
CA GLY A 15 36.87 -51.92 9.09
C GLY A 15 35.78 -52.54 9.95
N ALA A 16 36.05 -53.74 10.44
CA ALA A 16 35.19 -54.53 11.30
C ALA A 16 35.14 -53.98 12.74
N GLY A 17 34.02 -54.18 13.45
CA GLY A 17 34.05 -54.22 14.91
C GLY A 17 32.77 -53.81 15.64
N LEU A 18 32.14 -54.83 16.23
CA LEU A 18 31.40 -54.83 17.50
C LEU A 18 29.94 -54.36 17.49
N GLY A 19 29.09 -55.33 17.82
CA GLY A 19 27.65 -55.23 17.90
C GLY A 19 27.17 -54.40 19.10
N ILE A 20 26.09 -53.67 18.85
CA ILE A 20 25.20 -53.14 19.85
C ILE A 20 23.80 -53.54 19.39
N THR A 21 23.11 -54.31 20.22
CA THR A 21 21.73 -54.76 20.02
C THR A 21 20.78 -53.57 20.08
N GLY A 22 20.40 -53.01 18.92
CA GLY A 22 19.35 -52.01 18.79
C GLY A 22 18.01 -52.68 18.49
N GLY A 23 17.03 -52.52 19.37
CA GLY A 23 15.65 -52.95 19.15
C GLY A 23 14.98 -52.24 17.97
N PRO A 24 13.85 -52.75 17.46
CA PRO A 24 13.18 -52.15 16.31
C PRO A 24 12.66 -50.74 16.67
N LEU A 25 13.28 -49.71 16.11
CA LEU A 25 12.70 -48.37 16.07
C LEU A 25 11.47 -48.45 15.16
N ALA A 26 10.30 -48.42 15.80
CA ALA A 26 9.02 -48.18 15.15
C ALA A 26 9.13 -46.91 14.29
N GLN A 27 8.97 -47.06 12.98
CA GLN A 27 8.85 -45.94 12.06
C GLN A 27 7.58 -45.16 12.41
N ALA A 28 7.75 -43.97 12.97
CA ALA A 28 6.67 -43.01 13.12
C ALA A 28 6.13 -42.65 11.72
N PRO A 29 4.80 -42.62 11.50
CA PRO A 29 4.25 -42.17 10.25
C PRO A 29 4.56 -40.69 10.04
N ALA A 30 5.12 -40.37 8.87
CA ALA A 30 5.30 -38.99 8.41
C ALA A 30 3.92 -38.34 8.30
N VAL A 31 3.60 -37.47 9.25
CA VAL A 31 2.40 -36.63 9.19
C VAL A 31 2.62 -35.60 8.09
N ALA A 32 1.97 -35.83 6.95
CA ALA A 32 1.83 -34.85 5.90
C ALA A 32 1.05 -33.64 6.43
N GLN A 33 1.74 -32.52 6.70
CA GLN A 33 1.11 -31.23 6.92
C GLN A 33 1.32 -30.35 5.68
N GLY A 34 0.60 -30.70 4.62
CA GLY A 34 0.37 -29.83 3.48
C GLY A 34 -1.04 -29.26 3.56
N GLN A 35 -1.26 -28.29 4.45
CA GLN A 35 -2.48 -27.47 4.44
C GLN A 35 -2.09 -26.02 4.18
N SER A 36 -1.93 -25.69 2.88
CA SER A 36 -2.04 -24.31 2.43
C SER A 36 -3.53 -23.95 2.49
N LEU A 37 -3.91 -23.22 3.54
CA LEU A 37 -5.21 -22.55 3.58
C LEU A 37 -5.17 -21.47 2.51
N ALA A 38 -5.72 -21.78 1.33
CA ALA A 38 -6.08 -20.76 0.36
C ALA A 38 -7.17 -19.87 0.99
N GLN A 39 -6.73 -18.84 1.72
CA GLN A 39 -7.60 -17.76 2.13
C GLN A 39 -8.12 -17.11 0.84
N THR A 40 -9.41 -17.26 0.56
CA THR A 40 -10.10 -16.50 -0.47
C THR A 40 -10.17 -15.04 -0.01
N GLN A 41 -9.05 -14.32 -0.10
CA GLN A 41 -9.04 -12.88 0.11
C GLN A 41 -9.93 -12.27 -0.97
N SER A 42 -10.94 -11.51 -0.54
CA SER A 42 -11.77 -10.73 -1.44
C SER A 42 -10.86 -9.91 -2.36
N PRO A 43 -11.15 -9.85 -3.67
CA PRO A 43 -10.30 -9.13 -4.60
C PRO A 43 -10.23 -7.67 -4.18
N GLU A 44 -9.02 -7.13 -4.16
CA GLU A 44 -8.79 -5.77 -3.75
C GLU A 44 -9.34 -4.80 -4.79
N ARG A 45 -10.06 -3.77 -4.35
CA ARG A 45 -10.74 -2.81 -5.24
C ARG A 45 -10.20 -1.41 -5.04
N GLY A 46 -10.42 -0.58 -6.05
CA GLY A 46 -10.15 0.85 -5.97
C GLY A 46 -10.95 1.66 -6.96
N SER A 47 -10.62 2.94 -6.99
CA SER A 47 -11.11 3.92 -7.95
C SER A 47 -9.93 4.69 -8.53
N LEU A 48 -9.97 4.95 -9.83
CA LEU A 48 -9.02 5.86 -10.45
C LEU A 48 -9.29 7.30 -10.02
N THR A 49 -8.23 8.10 -9.85
CA THR A 49 -8.32 9.51 -9.45
C THR A 49 -7.36 10.37 -10.26
N ALA A 50 -7.84 11.50 -10.76
CA ALA A 50 -7.08 12.50 -11.50
C ALA A 50 -7.84 13.83 -11.50
N GLU A 51 -7.26 14.86 -12.11
CA GLU A 51 -8.00 16.09 -12.39
C GLU A 51 -9.21 15.77 -13.29
N PRO A 52 -10.37 16.41 -13.08
CA PRO A 52 -11.57 16.18 -13.87
C PRO A 52 -11.32 16.25 -15.38
N GLY A 53 -11.80 15.26 -16.11
CA GLY A 53 -11.63 15.16 -17.56
C GLY A 53 -10.22 14.75 -18.04
N SER A 54 -9.26 14.56 -17.13
CA SER A 54 -7.94 14.08 -17.49
C SER A 54 -7.94 12.58 -17.76
N GLN A 55 -7.18 12.17 -18.78
CA GLN A 55 -6.93 10.77 -19.08
C GLN A 55 -5.77 10.23 -18.25
N ILE A 56 -5.95 9.04 -17.69
CA ILE A 56 -4.93 8.31 -16.94
C ILE A 56 -4.42 7.20 -17.85
N ASN A 57 -3.14 7.27 -18.20
CA ASN A 57 -2.52 6.27 -19.08
C ASN A 57 -2.49 4.89 -18.41
N ILE A 58 -3.02 3.89 -19.11
CA ILE A 58 -2.93 2.48 -18.73
C ILE A 58 -1.92 1.80 -19.64
N ARG A 59 -0.89 1.21 -19.05
CA ARG A 59 0.32 0.75 -19.73
C ARG A 59 0.43 -0.77 -19.78
N THR A 60 1.25 -1.27 -20.70
CA THR A 60 1.51 -2.71 -20.85
C THR A 60 2.41 -3.30 -19.76
N GLY A 61 3.08 -2.46 -18.96
CA GLY A 61 3.95 -2.88 -17.86
C GLY A 61 4.13 -1.79 -16.79
N PRO A 62 4.74 -2.12 -15.63
CA PRO A 62 4.95 -1.19 -14.52
C PRO A 62 6.09 -0.22 -14.83
N GLY A 63 5.73 0.97 -15.30
CA GLY A 63 6.68 2.05 -15.54
C GLY A 63 6.35 2.91 -16.76
N THR A 64 6.96 4.09 -16.81
CA THR A 64 6.70 5.06 -17.89
C THR A 64 7.31 4.67 -19.24
N ARG A 65 8.29 3.76 -19.24
CA ARG A 65 8.90 3.18 -20.45
C ARG A 65 8.00 2.22 -21.22
N PHE A 66 6.95 1.69 -20.58
CA PHE A 66 6.00 0.78 -21.22
C PHE A 66 4.95 1.56 -22.00
N VAL A 67 4.53 1.03 -23.15
CA VAL A 67 3.57 1.71 -24.04
C VAL A 67 2.21 1.85 -23.33
N ALA A 68 1.59 3.03 -23.47
CA ALA A 68 0.20 3.24 -23.08
C ALA A 68 -0.71 2.57 -24.12
N GLN A 69 -1.51 1.61 -23.69
CA GLN A 69 -2.39 0.82 -24.56
C GLN A 69 -3.83 1.34 -24.58
N HIS A 70 -4.28 1.99 -23.51
CA HIS A 70 -5.54 2.71 -23.42
C HIS A 70 -5.46 3.70 -22.23
N TYR A 71 -6.58 4.33 -21.90
CA TYR A 71 -6.68 5.21 -20.74
C TYR A 71 -7.87 4.83 -19.85
N GLY A 72 -7.86 5.36 -18.63
CA GLY A 72 -9.03 5.49 -17.76
C GLY A 72 -9.26 6.96 -17.41
N ILE A 73 -10.33 7.23 -16.67
CA ILE A 73 -10.68 8.56 -16.15
C ILE A 73 -10.95 8.49 -14.65
N ALA A 74 -10.99 9.64 -13.98
CA ALA A 74 -11.36 9.71 -12.57
C ALA A 74 -12.75 9.09 -12.34
N GLY A 75 -12.87 8.29 -11.28
CA GLY A 75 -14.10 7.57 -10.92
C GLY A 75 -14.22 6.16 -11.50
N ASP A 76 -13.38 5.78 -12.46
CA ASP A 76 -13.38 4.41 -13.00
C ASP A 76 -13.08 3.40 -11.88
N ARG A 77 -13.97 2.41 -11.74
CA ARG A 77 -13.85 1.33 -10.76
C ARG A 77 -12.95 0.22 -11.29
N VAL A 78 -12.04 -0.24 -10.43
CA VAL A 78 -11.01 -1.19 -10.80
C VAL A 78 -10.83 -2.27 -9.72
N VAL A 79 -10.43 -3.45 -10.16
CA VAL A 79 -9.90 -4.52 -9.31
C VAL A 79 -8.40 -4.54 -9.46
N ILE A 80 -7.67 -4.47 -8.36
CA ILE A 80 -6.21 -4.56 -8.31
C ILE A 80 -5.84 -6.04 -8.35
N LEU A 81 -5.04 -6.43 -9.35
CA LEU A 81 -4.64 -7.81 -9.59
C LEU A 81 -3.27 -8.11 -8.99
N GLU A 82 -2.32 -7.18 -9.16
CA GLU A 82 -0.96 -7.28 -8.65
C GLU A 82 -0.31 -5.90 -8.59
N SER A 83 0.79 -5.81 -7.84
CA SER A 83 1.58 -4.59 -7.68
C SER A 83 3.05 -4.87 -7.98
N ALA A 84 3.74 -3.88 -8.55
CA ALA A 84 5.17 -3.96 -8.81
C ALA A 84 5.81 -2.58 -8.62
N MET A 85 7.05 -2.57 -8.15
CA MET A 85 7.86 -1.36 -8.17
C MET A 85 8.37 -1.09 -9.58
N GLU A 86 8.41 0.17 -10.00
CA GLU A 86 9.17 0.53 -11.19
C GLU A 86 10.66 0.20 -10.98
N ALA A 87 11.29 -0.42 -11.98
CA ALA A 87 12.72 -0.69 -11.91
C ALA A 87 13.49 0.62 -12.18
N CYS A 88 13.77 1.40 -11.13
CA CYS A 88 14.51 2.66 -11.17
C CYS A 88 15.76 2.70 -10.24
N GLY A 89 16.31 1.53 -9.89
CA GLY A 89 17.54 1.43 -9.10
C GLY A 89 17.29 1.40 -7.59
N ALA A 90 18.34 1.58 -6.79
CA ALA A 90 18.30 1.43 -5.32
C ALA A 90 17.69 2.63 -4.56
N ALA A 91 17.00 3.54 -5.25
CA ALA A 91 16.46 4.75 -4.62
C ALA A 91 15.06 4.47 -4.02
N LEU A 92 14.82 5.03 -2.83
CA LEU A 92 13.55 5.06 -2.10
C LEU A 92 12.41 5.82 -2.84
N ASP A 93 12.64 6.14 -4.11
CA ASP A 93 11.84 7.04 -4.95
C ASP A 93 11.14 6.31 -6.10
N CYS A 94 11.21 4.97 -6.12
CA CYS A 94 10.58 4.20 -7.17
C CYS A 94 9.06 4.11 -6.96
N PRO A 95 8.25 4.70 -7.85
CA PRO A 95 6.81 4.67 -7.67
C PRO A 95 6.30 3.23 -7.79
N GLN A 96 5.31 2.92 -6.96
CA GLN A 96 4.54 1.70 -7.12
C GLN A 96 3.64 1.78 -8.35
N TRP A 97 3.43 0.64 -8.99
CA TRP A 97 2.48 0.45 -10.07
C TRP A 97 1.53 -0.69 -9.73
N HIS A 98 0.27 -0.54 -10.10
CA HIS A 98 -0.76 -1.57 -9.96
C HIS A 98 -1.19 -2.06 -11.34
N ARG A 99 -1.17 -3.38 -11.52
CA ARG A 99 -1.92 -3.99 -12.60
C ARG A 99 -3.34 -4.14 -12.15
N LEU A 100 -4.26 -3.63 -12.94
CA LEU A 100 -5.66 -3.58 -12.60
C LEU A 100 -6.52 -4.08 -13.74
N ARG A 101 -7.76 -4.43 -13.41
CA ARG A 101 -8.84 -4.72 -14.34
C ARG A 101 -9.98 -3.74 -14.11
N PHE A 102 -10.41 -3.06 -15.17
CA PHE A 102 -11.59 -2.20 -15.14
C PHE A 102 -12.84 -3.05 -14.92
N GLU A 103 -13.71 -2.64 -13.99
CA GLU A 103 -14.89 -3.41 -13.64
C GLU A 103 -15.93 -3.45 -14.77
N VAL A 104 -16.07 -2.34 -15.52
CA VAL A 104 -17.07 -2.21 -16.59
C VAL A 104 -16.59 -2.83 -17.90
N SER A 105 -15.41 -2.43 -18.40
CA SER A 105 -14.91 -2.85 -19.71
C SER A 105 -14.14 -4.17 -19.68
N GLY A 106 -13.67 -4.61 -18.51
CA GLY A 106 -12.76 -5.75 -18.37
C GLY A 106 -11.35 -5.50 -18.89
N ALA A 107 -11.02 -4.29 -19.38
CA ALA A 107 -9.68 -3.94 -19.83
C ALA A 107 -8.66 -4.11 -18.69
N VAL A 108 -7.44 -4.56 -19.02
CA VAL A 108 -6.39 -4.85 -18.03
C VAL A 108 -5.11 -4.15 -18.41
N GLY A 109 -4.48 -3.48 -17.46
CA GLY A 109 -3.12 -2.93 -17.64
C GLY A 109 -2.59 -2.29 -16.38
N TRP A 110 -1.47 -1.59 -16.51
CA TRP A 110 -0.71 -1.02 -15.40
C TRP A 110 -0.95 0.48 -15.26
N VAL A 111 -1.17 0.92 -14.03
CA VAL A 111 -1.29 2.35 -13.67
C VAL A 111 -0.33 2.64 -12.51
N ARG A 112 0.14 3.89 -12.42
CA ARG A 112 0.94 4.34 -11.29
C ARG A 112 0.04 4.50 -10.04
N SER A 113 0.55 4.13 -8.87
CA SER A 113 -0.22 4.03 -7.62
C SER A 113 -0.85 5.34 -7.16
N ASP A 114 -0.22 6.48 -7.46
CA ASP A 114 -0.72 7.83 -7.15
C ASP A 114 -2.04 8.20 -7.86
N PHE A 115 -2.43 7.44 -8.89
CA PHE A 115 -3.73 7.58 -9.57
C PHE A 115 -4.79 6.59 -9.07
N VAL A 116 -4.50 5.81 -8.01
CA VAL A 116 -5.42 4.80 -7.47
C VAL A 116 -5.73 5.10 -6.01
N VAL A 117 -7.01 5.21 -5.70
CA VAL A 117 -7.50 5.18 -4.32
C VAL A 117 -7.98 3.77 -4.03
N ARG A 118 -7.25 3.07 -3.17
CA ARG A 118 -7.56 1.70 -2.74
C ARG A 118 -8.69 1.75 -1.73
N GLY A 119 -9.70 0.90 -1.90
CA GLY A 119 -10.85 0.86 -1.00
C GLY A 119 -12.15 0.46 -1.72
N PRO A 120 -13.18 0.06 -0.95
CA PRO A 120 -14.44 -0.43 -1.52
C PRO A 120 -15.35 0.70 -2.04
N VAL A 121 -15.09 1.95 -1.65
CA VAL A 121 -16.01 3.08 -1.86
C VAL A 121 -15.60 3.91 -3.08
N ALA A 122 -16.59 4.33 -3.87
CA ALA A 122 -16.39 5.31 -4.94
C ALA A 122 -16.27 6.71 -4.35
N LEU A 123 -15.32 7.51 -4.83
CA LEU A 123 -15.20 8.90 -4.42
C LEU A 123 -16.20 9.78 -5.17
N SER A 124 -16.61 10.88 -4.56
CA SER A 124 -17.35 11.93 -5.27
C SER A 124 -16.44 12.71 -6.21
N GLU A 125 -17.02 13.36 -7.21
CA GLU A 125 -16.30 14.23 -8.15
C GLU A 125 -15.51 15.34 -7.42
N THR A 126 -16.12 15.96 -6.40
CA THR A 126 -15.46 16.97 -5.57
C THR A 126 -14.25 16.40 -4.83
N CYS A 127 -14.34 15.17 -4.35
CA CYS A 127 -13.23 14.50 -3.67
C CYS A 127 -12.10 14.15 -4.65
N HIS A 128 -12.43 13.66 -5.85
CA HIS A 128 -11.44 13.41 -6.91
C HIS A 128 -10.64 14.66 -7.25
N ARG A 129 -11.34 15.78 -7.51
CA ARG A 129 -10.71 17.07 -7.80
C ARG A 129 -9.82 17.53 -6.66
N GLN A 130 -10.28 17.44 -5.42
CA GLN A 130 -9.49 17.87 -4.28
C GLN A 130 -8.23 17.02 -4.10
N LEU A 131 -8.35 15.70 -4.22
CA LEU A 131 -7.21 14.80 -4.09
C LEU A 131 -6.17 15.03 -5.21
N ALA A 132 -6.63 15.27 -6.44
CA ALA A 132 -5.76 15.62 -7.56
C ALA A 132 -5.00 16.93 -7.31
N ALA A 133 -5.69 17.96 -6.80
CA ALA A 133 -5.08 19.24 -6.45
C ALA A 133 -4.04 19.10 -5.32
N GLU A 134 -4.33 18.31 -4.27
CA GLU A 134 -3.39 18.08 -3.18
C GLU A 134 -2.16 17.28 -3.63
N ARG A 135 -2.33 16.32 -4.55
CA ARG A 135 -1.20 15.62 -5.16
C ARG A 135 -0.28 16.56 -5.94
N SER A 136 -0.84 17.49 -6.73
CA SER A 136 -0.05 18.53 -7.41
C SER A 136 0.68 19.44 -6.42
N ARG A 137 0.04 19.78 -5.29
CA ARG A 137 0.65 20.58 -4.23
C ARG A 137 1.79 19.83 -3.53
N LEU A 138 1.64 18.53 -3.27
CA LEU A 138 2.70 17.67 -2.74
C LEU A 138 3.89 17.62 -3.70
N ALA A 139 3.64 17.42 -5.00
CA ALA A 139 4.67 17.40 -6.04
C ALA A 139 5.52 18.69 -6.10
N ALA A 140 4.96 19.82 -5.66
CA ALA A 140 5.67 21.09 -5.58
C ALA A 140 6.60 21.20 -4.35
N VAL A 141 6.51 20.30 -3.37
CA VAL A 141 7.36 20.31 -2.17
C VAL A 141 8.52 19.35 -2.35
N ASN A 142 9.67 19.86 -2.80
CA ASN A 142 10.95 19.13 -2.86
C ASN A 142 10.85 17.69 -3.43
N GLN A 143 10.13 17.51 -4.55
CA GLN A 143 9.93 16.21 -5.20
C GLN A 143 9.22 15.16 -4.34
N SER A 144 8.43 15.57 -3.34
CA SER A 144 7.48 14.70 -2.67
C SER A 144 6.42 14.19 -3.62
N PHE A 145 5.91 12.99 -3.38
CA PHE A 145 4.76 12.48 -4.09
C PHE A 145 3.87 11.66 -3.17
N LEU A 146 2.62 11.48 -3.59
CA LEU A 146 1.70 10.55 -2.98
C LEU A 146 2.01 9.17 -3.55
N ASP A 147 2.55 8.27 -2.74
CA ASP A 147 2.87 6.91 -3.17
C ASP A 147 1.61 6.04 -3.20
N THR A 148 0.94 5.92 -2.06
CA THR A 148 -0.25 5.06 -1.94
C THR A 148 -1.38 5.81 -1.22
N THR A 149 -2.61 5.63 -1.71
CA THR A 149 -3.82 6.17 -1.09
C THR A 149 -4.78 5.05 -0.72
N PHE A 150 -5.22 5.04 0.54
CA PHE A 150 -6.26 4.13 1.03
C PHE A 150 -7.47 4.91 1.52
N LEU A 151 -8.64 4.32 1.38
CA LEU A 151 -9.88 4.77 1.98
C LEU A 151 -10.55 3.61 2.69
N ASP A 152 -10.31 3.53 3.99
CA ASP A 152 -10.75 2.43 4.83
C ASP A 152 -11.87 2.89 5.78
N PRO A 153 -12.86 2.04 6.08
CA PRO A 153 -13.79 2.30 7.17
C PRO A 153 -13.03 2.48 8.49
N SER A 154 -13.35 3.54 9.21
CA SER A 154 -12.87 3.81 10.57
C SER A 154 -13.95 3.39 11.55
N ASP A 155 -13.73 2.26 12.21
CA ASP A 155 -14.57 1.74 13.30
C ASP A 155 -14.65 2.71 14.51
N ARG A 156 -13.65 3.59 14.64
CA ARG A 156 -13.54 4.59 15.71
C ARG A 156 -14.19 5.94 15.39
N SER A 157 -14.63 6.17 14.15
CA SER A 157 -15.24 7.45 13.79
C SER A 157 -16.60 7.63 14.45
N PRO A 158 -16.84 8.72 15.19
CA PRO A 158 -18.16 9.03 15.73
C PRO A 158 -19.11 9.56 14.65
N HIS A 159 -18.60 9.89 13.46
CA HIS A 159 -19.35 10.51 12.36
C HIS A 159 -19.91 9.42 11.43
N ARG A 160 -21.17 9.02 11.65
CA ARG A 160 -21.82 7.93 10.90
C ARG A 160 -21.95 8.22 9.40
N ASP A 161 -22.09 9.48 9.03
CA ASP A 161 -22.13 9.98 7.66
C ASP A 161 -20.75 10.09 7.01
N ARG A 162 -19.69 10.03 7.82
CA ARG A 162 -18.29 10.18 7.39
C ARG A 162 -17.41 9.02 7.88
N PRO A 163 -17.76 7.77 7.59
CA PRO A 163 -17.21 6.64 8.32
C PRO A 163 -15.80 6.24 7.88
N HIS A 164 -15.11 7.00 7.02
CA HIS A 164 -13.81 6.59 6.47
C HIS A 164 -12.64 7.41 6.99
N GLU A 165 -11.49 6.75 7.12
CA GLU A 165 -10.17 7.35 7.23
C GLU A 165 -9.47 7.25 5.88
N MET A 166 -8.91 8.36 5.40
CA MET A 166 -8.09 8.38 4.19
C MET A 166 -6.61 8.35 4.58
N THR A 167 -5.88 7.31 4.18
CA THR A 167 -4.43 7.22 4.42
C THR A 167 -3.67 7.64 3.18
N LEU A 168 -2.76 8.59 3.35
CA LEU A 168 -1.86 9.13 2.34
C LEU A 168 -0.43 8.73 2.71
N MET A 169 0.08 7.70 2.04
CA MET A 169 1.49 7.33 2.14
C MET A 169 2.30 8.23 1.22
N LEU A 170 3.24 8.96 1.80
CA LEU A 170 4.10 9.91 1.10
C LEU A 170 5.43 9.23 0.76
N GLY A 171 5.97 9.59 -0.40
CA GLY A 171 7.28 9.19 -0.88
C GLY A 171 8.09 10.39 -1.38
N GLY A 172 9.35 10.13 -1.76
CA GLY A 172 10.24 11.11 -2.38
C GLY A 172 11.07 11.93 -1.39
N LEU A 173 12.05 12.68 -1.91
CA LEU A 173 13.04 13.43 -1.11
C LEU A 173 12.43 14.49 -0.18
N GLY A 174 11.29 15.07 -0.54
CA GLY A 174 10.59 16.08 0.25
C GLY A 174 9.71 15.53 1.35
N GLN A 175 9.54 14.21 1.44
CA GLN A 175 8.58 13.58 2.34
C GLN A 175 8.77 14.01 3.79
N THR A 176 10.00 14.04 4.30
CA THR A 176 10.30 14.51 5.65
C THR A 176 9.96 15.99 5.82
N THR A 177 10.13 16.82 4.79
CA THR A 177 9.72 18.24 4.81
C THR A 177 8.20 18.37 4.95
N VAL A 178 7.43 17.51 4.26
CA VAL A 178 5.97 17.50 4.38
C VAL A 178 5.54 17.03 5.77
N LEU A 179 6.07 15.89 6.22
CA LEU A 179 5.70 15.27 7.50
C LEU A 179 6.18 16.08 8.71
N SER A 180 7.28 16.84 8.59
CA SER A 180 7.72 17.78 9.65
C SER A 180 6.93 19.09 9.70
N SER A 181 5.92 19.27 8.83
CA SER A 181 5.11 20.50 8.77
C SER A 181 3.65 20.25 9.19
N PRO A 182 3.32 20.39 10.49
CA PRO A 182 1.94 20.29 10.97
C PRO A 182 0.98 21.27 10.27
N GLN A 183 1.47 22.46 9.92
CA GLN A 183 0.68 23.45 9.18
C GLN A 183 0.31 22.95 7.79
N PHE A 184 1.26 22.36 7.04
CA PHE A 184 0.99 21.84 5.70
C PHE A 184 -0.01 20.69 5.76
N MET A 185 0.24 19.70 6.63
CA MET A 185 -0.64 18.54 6.79
C MET A 185 -2.03 18.93 7.29
N GLY A 186 -2.12 19.85 8.26
CA GLY A 186 -3.40 20.37 8.75
C GLY A 186 -4.22 21.07 7.66
N GLN A 187 -3.59 21.89 6.81
CA GLN A 187 -4.26 22.53 5.67
C GLN A 187 -4.72 21.53 4.60
N MET A 188 -3.91 20.52 4.32
CA MET A 188 -4.23 19.45 3.37
C MET A 188 -5.36 18.57 3.91
N GLY A 189 -5.24 18.11 5.16
CA GLY A 189 -6.25 17.31 5.86
C GLY A 189 -7.58 18.05 5.96
N ASN A 190 -7.57 19.35 6.28
CA ASN A 190 -8.79 20.16 6.29
C ASN A 190 -9.45 20.20 4.91
N ARG A 191 -8.70 20.48 3.84
CA ARG A 191 -9.29 20.53 2.49
C ARG A 191 -9.84 19.18 2.03
N LEU A 192 -9.12 18.09 2.29
CA LEU A 192 -9.59 16.75 1.97
C LEU A 192 -10.86 16.39 2.75
N ILE A 193 -10.87 16.60 4.07
CA ILE A 193 -12.07 16.37 4.88
C ILE A 193 -13.22 17.24 4.36
N GLN A 194 -13.07 18.55 4.17
CA GLN A 194 -14.21 19.38 3.73
C GLN A 194 -14.76 19.02 2.35
N ASN A 195 -13.96 18.43 1.45
CA ASN A 195 -14.37 18.10 0.07
C ASN A 195 -14.67 16.62 -0.17
N CYS A 196 -14.26 15.73 0.73
CA CYS A 196 -14.54 14.30 0.72
C CYS A 196 -15.52 13.99 1.86
N GLN A 197 -16.82 14.16 1.59
CA GLN A 197 -17.88 14.09 2.62
C GLN A 197 -17.87 12.79 3.43
N THR A 198 -17.45 11.67 2.83
CA THR A 198 -17.39 10.36 3.51
C THR A 198 -16.16 10.16 4.41
N VAL A 199 -15.21 11.09 4.41
CA VAL A 199 -13.93 11.04 5.14
C VAL A 199 -14.04 11.85 6.42
N SER A 200 -13.74 11.27 7.58
CA SER A 200 -13.70 11.96 8.88
C SER A 200 -12.27 12.20 9.41
N ALA A 201 -11.29 11.48 8.89
CA ALA A 201 -9.89 11.65 9.24
C ALA A 201 -8.98 11.40 8.02
N VAL A 202 -7.81 12.06 8.02
CA VAL A 202 -6.74 11.86 7.06
C VAL A 202 -5.47 11.51 7.83
N ARG A 203 -4.89 10.36 7.52
CA ARG A 203 -3.59 9.92 8.02
C ARG A 203 -2.52 10.23 6.98
N PHE A 204 -1.49 10.96 7.38
CA PHE A 204 -0.27 11.14 6.62
C PHE A 204 0.75 10.15 7.17
N ALA A 205 1.33 9.34 6.31
CA ALA A 205 2.31 8.35 6.71
C ALA A 205 3.51 8.38 5.77
N SER A 206 4.65 8.01 6.31
CA SER A 206 5.86 7.73 5.57
C SER A 206 5.80 6.34 4.92
N ASN A 207 6.25 6.20 3.67
CA ASN A 207 6.36 4.88 3.03
C ASN A 207 7.60 4.08 3.50
N ASN A 208 8.55 4.72 4.20
CA ASN A 208 9.87 4.17 4.51
C ASN A 208 10.30 4.35 5.97
N SER A 209 9.42 4.87 6.82
CA SER A 209 9.62 5.03 8.26
C SER A 209 8.31 4.85 9.02
N GLY A 210 8.37 4.71 10.35
CA GLY A 210 7.17 4.68 11.18
C GLY A 210 6.47 6.03 11.32
N TRP A 211 6.96 7.12 10.71
CA TRP A 211 6.35 8.44 10.88
C TRP A 211 4.91 8.45 10.37
N GLN A 212 3.98 8.78 11.25
CA GLN A 212 2.61 9.09 10.89
C GLN A 212 2.01 10.20 11.75
N ASP A 213 1.12 10.99 11.14
CA ASP A 213 0.30 12.00 11.78
C ASP A 213 -1.14 11.89 11.27
N VAL A 214 -2.11 12.14 12.14
CA VAL A 214 -3.54 12.04 11.80
C VAL A 214 -4.22 13.36 12.08
N TYR A 215 -5.05 13.81 11.14
CA TYR A 215 -5.91 14.98 11.29
C TYR A 215 -7.35 14.54 11.09
N GLY A 216 -8.24 14.88 12.00
CA GLY A 216 -9.63 14.46 11.90
C GLY A 216 -10.62 15.43 12.50
N LEU A 217 -11.89 15.16 12.23
CA LEU A 217 -13.00 16.03 12.60
C LEU A 217 -13.38 15.85 14.08
N ILE A 218 -13.10 16.85 14.91
CA ILE A 218 -13.51 16.92 16.32
C ILE A 218 -14.40 18.15 16.50
N ASN A 219 -15.64 17.94 16.93
CA ASN A 219 -16.62 19.03 17.12
C ASN A 219 -16.77 19.97 15.90
N GLY A 220 -16.75 19.40 14.70
CA GLY A 220 -16.89 20.15 13.44
C GLY A 220 -15.62 20.83 12.95
N GLN A 221 -14.50 20.75 13.69
CA GLN A 221 -13.21 21.32 13.30
C GLN A 221 -12.21 20.22 12.98
N VAL A 222 -11.34 20.45 11.99
CA VAL A 222 -10.24 19.54 11.67
C VAL A 222 -9.06 19.88 12.57
N VAL A 223 -8.66 18.92 13.40
CA VAL A 223 -7.56 19.07 14.36
C VAL A 223 -6.60 17.89 14.25
N GLY A 224 -5.34 18.12 14.62
CA GLY A 224 -4.38 17.04 14.77
C GLY A 224 -4.80 16.12 15.92
N PHE A 225 -4.77 14.81 15.67
CA PHE A 225 -5.00 13.81 16.71
C PHE A 225 -3.78 13.71 17.61
N THR A 226 -3.99 13.30 18.85
CA THR A 226 -2.93 13.07 19.82
C THR A 226 -2.26 11.73 19.57
N CYS A 227 -0.95 11.77 19.39
CA CYS A 227 -0.09 10.60 19.40
C CYS A 227 -0.01 10.05 20.83
N VAL A 228 -0.31 8.77 21.03
CA VAL A 228 -0.18 8.10 22.32
C VAL A 228 0.73 6.89 22.21
N ASP A 229 1.47 6.59 23.28
CA ASP A 229 2.30 5.38 23.33
C ASP A 229 1.43 4.11 23.19
N THR A 230 2.06 3.05 22.69
CA THR A 230 1.39 1.77 22.53
C THR A 230 1.11 1.14 23.91
N ASP A 231 -0.16 1.16 24.30
CA ASP A 231 -0.68 0.41 25.44
C ASP A 231 -1.78 -0.55 24.96
N LEU A 232 -1.45 -1.84 24.95
CA LEU A 232 -2.34 -2.91 24.47
C LEU A 232 -3.59 -3.10 25.35
N ASN A 233 -3.60 -2.52 26.55
CA ASN A 233 -4.74 -2.63 27.48
C ASN A 233 -5.72 -1.45 27.35
N ARG A 234 -5.37 -0.43 26.56
CA ARG A 234 -6.16 0.80 26.42
C ARG A 234 -6.67 0.92 24.99
N ALA A 235 -8.00 0.99 24.85
CA ALA A 235 -8.63 1.37 23.59
C ALA A 235 -8.37 2.85 23.26
N LEU A 236 -7.98 3.13 22.01
CA LEU A 236 -7.83 4.48 21.49
C LEU A 236 -9.18 5.19 21.43
N ARG A 237 -9.20 6.47 21.81
CA ARG A 237 -10.37 7.34 21.62
C ARG A 237 -10.34 8.00 20.24
N TRP A 238 -11.49 8.47 19.77
CA TRP A 238 -11.50 9.38 18.63
C TRP A 238 -10.68 10.63 18.96
N GLY A 239 -9.77 11.02 18.07
CA GLY A 239 -8.76 12.03 18.38
C GLY A 239 -7.42 11.47 18.84
N GLU A 240 -7.24 10.14 18.90
CA GLU A 240 -5.99 9.49 19.30
C GLU A 240 -5.51 8.47 18.25
N TYR A 241 -4.19 8.33 18.13
CA TYR A 241 -3.54 7.28 17.35
C TYR A 241 -2.24 6.83 18.04
N TYR A 242 -1.81 5.59 17.78
CA TYR A 242 -0.53 5.12 18.30
C TYR A 242 0.63 5.78 17.56
N CYS A 243 1.61 6.26 18.31
CA CYS A 243 2.86 6.70 17.72
C CYS A 243 3.50 5.55 16.95
N GLY A 244 3.94 5.84 15.72
CA GLY A 244 4.69 4.84 14.96
C GLY A 244 6.04 4.57 15.63
N LEU A 245 6.48 3.31 15.55
CA LEU A 245 7.78 2.85 16.06
C LEU A 245 8.93 3.24 15.13
#